data_AF-S1P7I0-F1
#
_entry.id   AF-S1P7I0-F1
#
_cell.length_a   1.000
_cell.length_b   1.000
_cell.length_c   1.000
_cell.angle_alpha   90.00
_cell.angle_beta   90.00
_cell.angle_gamma   90.00
#
_symmetry.space_group_name_H-M   'P 1'
#
loop_
_entity.id
_entity.type
_entity.pdbx_description
1 polymer ?
#
loop_
_entity_poly.entity_id
_entity_poly.type
_entity_poly.pdbx_seq_one_letter_code
_entity_poly.pdbx_strand_id
1 'polypeptide(L)' 'MGEMVDINDELVRTVITVDDGCDHTQRFIWMMNTRRNIRNKVFRHEPKPVRVTKIRIEARKRRKYRPRKAWAPAQPDELA' A
#
# COMPACT_ATOMS: atom_id res chain seq x y z
N MET A 1 21.40 15.72 -18.79
CA MET A 1 21.92 15.18 -17.53
C MET A 1 20.73 15.09 -16.59
N GLY A 2 20.11 13.93 -16.44
CA GLY A 2 18.98 13.77 -15.52
C GLY A 2 19.51 13.71 -14.09
N GLU A 3 19.03 14.60 -13.21
CA GLU A 3 19.31 14.50 -11.78
C GLU A 3 18.87 13.12 -11.28
N MET A 4 19.78 12.40 -10.61
CA MET A 4 19.44 11.18 -9.89
C MET A 4 18.70 11.58 -8.62
N VAL A 5 17.38 11.65 -8.69
CA VAL A 5 16.52 11.90 -7.55
C VAL A 5 16.42 10.62 -6.72
N ASP A 6 16.65 10.70 -5.40
CA ASP A 6 16.48 9.56 -4.50
C ASP A 6 15.00 9.19 -4.39
N ILE A 7 14.68 7.94 -4.70
CA ILE A 7 13.31 7.40 -4.62
C ILE A 7 12.83 7.37 -3.15
N ASN A 8 13.75 7.42 -2.19
CA ASN A 8 13.43 7.49 -0.77
C ASN A 8 13.11 8.90 -0.27
N ASP A 9 13.29 9.93 -1.10
CA ASP A 9 12.95 11.29 -0.74
C ASP A 9 11.45 11.41 -0.44
N GLU A 10 11.10 12.09 0.65
CA GLU A 10 9.73 12.11 1.17
C GLU A 10 8.77 12.71 0.13
N LEU A 11 9.23 13.73 -0.60
CA LEU A 11 8.45 14.36 -1.67
C LEU A 11 8.11 13.35 -2.78
N VAL A 12 9.05 12.49 -3.18
CA VAL A 12 8.85 11.49 -4.23
C VAL A 12 7.87 10.41 -3.77
N ARG A 13 7.97 9.96 -2.52
CA ARG A 13 7.04 8.99 -1.92
C ARG A 13 5.61 9.52 -1.80
N THR A 14 5.41 10.83 -1.63
CA THR A 14 4.05 11.40 -1.62
C THR A 14 3.37 11.35 -2.99
N VAL A 15 4.16 11.43 -4.05
CA VAL A 15 3.72 11.51 -5.45
C VAL A 15 3.58 10.12 -6.07
N ILE A 16 4.32 9.12 -5.60
CA ILE A 16 4.44 7.82 -6.27
C ILE A 16 4.05 6.70 -5.31
N THR A 17 3.30 5.71 -5.80
CA THR A 17 3.11 4.43 -5.11
C THR A 17 4.09 3.42 -5.69
N VAL A 18 4.89 2.82 -4.82
CA VAL A 18 5.85 1.75 -5.17
C VAL A 18 5.31 0.45 -4.62
N ASP A 19 4.96 -0.47 -5.52
CA ASP A 19 4.55 -1.83 -5.17
C ASP A 19 5.62 -2.80 -5.67
N ASP A 20 6.19 -3.57 -4.75
CA ASP A 20 7.25 -4.54 -5.01
C ASP A 20 6.72 -5.98 -5.13
N GLY A 21 5.41 -6.19 -4.91
CA GLY A 21 4.69 -7.45 -5.07
C GLY A 21 5.39 -8.63 -4.39
N CYS A 22 5.98 -8.41 -3.22
CA CYS A 22 6.59 -9.47 -2.43
C CYS A 22 5.50 -10.43 -1.92
N ASP A 23 5.61 -11.71 -2.25
CA ASP A 23 4.78 -12.77 -1.69
C ASP A 23 5.43 -13.35 -0.42
N HIS A 24 4.75 -13.16 0.69
CA HIS A 24 5.16 -13.60 2.02
C HIS A 24 4.48 -14.91 2.46
N THR A 25 3.61 -15.50 1.64
CA THR A 25 2.86 -16.71 2.01
C THR A 25 3.76 -17.84 2.47
N GLN A 26 4.84 -18.14 1.74
CA GLN A 26 5.78 -19.19 2.12
C GLN A 26 6.46 -18.91 3.46
N ARG A 27 6.78 -17.64 3.73
CA ARG A 27 7.37 -17.22 5.01
C ARG A 27 6.38 -17.38 6.15
N PHE A 28 5.12 -17.01 5.95
CA PHE A 28 4.06 -17.22 6.95
C PHE A 28 3.84 -18.70 7.23
N ILE A 29 3.77 -19.54 6.19
CA ILE A 29 3.65 -21.00 6.33
C ILE A 29 4.84 -21.58 7.10
N TRP A 30 6.06 -21.11 6.82
CA TRP A 30 7.25 -21.51 7.54
C TRP A 30 7.15 -21.14 9.03
N MET A 31 6.82 -19.88 9.35
CA MET A 31 6.67 -19.40 10.73
C MET A 31 5.58 -20.17 11.50
N MET A 32 4.45 -20.43 10.86
CA MET A 32 3.35 -21.20 11.46
C MET A 32 3.76 -22.63 11.80
N ASN A 33 4.68 -23.22 11.02
CA ASN A 33 5.16 -24.58 11.22
C ASN A 33 6.38 -24.69 12.13
N THR A 34 6.97 -23.59 12.59
CA THR A 34 8.21 -23.60 13.40
C THR A 34 8.14 -24.52 14.60
N ARG A 35 7.04 -24.47 15.38
CA ARG A 35 6.87 -25.35 16.56
C ARG A 35 6.77 -26.83 16.17
N ARG A 36 6.08 -27.15 15.07
CA ARG A 36 5.97 -28.52 14.54
C ARG A 36 7.32 -29.04 14.05
N ASN A 37 8.08 -28.19 13.36
CA ASN A 37 9.42 -28.51 12.85
C ASN A 37 10.41 -28.79 13.99
N ILE A 38 10.40 -27.97 15.06
CA ILE A 38 11.21 -28.19 16.27
C ILE A 38 10.85 -29.53 16.93
N ARG A 39 9.55 -29.80 17.13
CA ARG A 39 9.08 -31.06 17.73
C ARG A 39 9.55 -32.28 16.95
N ASN A 40 9.51 -32.20 15.63
CA ASN A 40 9.89 -33.30 14.74
C ASN A 40 11.40 -33.33 14.44
N LYS A 41 12.19 -32.43 15.03
CA LYS A 41 13.63 -32.26 14.75
C LYS A 41 13.96 -32.05 13.27
N VAL A 42 13.02 -31.45 12.53
CA VAL A 42 13.19 -31.11 11.12
C VAL A 42 13.68 -29.68 11.02
N PHE A 43 14.90 -29.49 10.54
CA PHE A 43 15.40 -28.15 10.25
C PHE A 43 15.00 -27.74 8.83
N ARG A 44 14.28 -26.62 8.71
CA ARG A 44 13.96 -25.99 7.43
C ARG A 44 14.50 -24.57 7.45
N HIS A 45 15.28 -24.21 6.43
CA HIS A 45 15.72 -22.84 6.24
C HIS A 45 14.53 -21.91 6.01
N GLU A 46 14.67 -20.67 6.47
CA GLU A 46 13.69 -19.62 6.19
C GLU A 46 13.60 -19.41 4.67
N PRO A 47 12.39 -19.46 4.09
CA PRO A 47 12.21 -19.25 2.66
C PRO A 47 12.54 -17.80 2.30
N LYS A 48 13.30 -17.60 1.22
CA LYS A 48 13.56 -16.27 0.68
C LYS A 48 12.25 -15.66 0.18
N PRO A 49 11.97 -14.38 0.49
CA PRO A 49 10.80 -13.71 -0.04
C PRO A 49 10.88 -13.66 -1.57
N VAL A 50 9.80 -14.08 -2.23
CA VAL A 50 9.70 -14.09 -3.69
C VAL A 50 9.04 -12.80 -4.14
N ARG A 51 9.67 -12.08 -5.07
CA ARG A 51 9.03 -10.94 -5.74
C ARG A 51 8.19 -11.46 -6.89
N VAL A 52 6.87 -11.33 -6.78
CA VAL A 52 5.91 -11.80 -7.78
C VAL A 52 5.76 -10.79 -8.91
N THR A 53 6.05 -9.52 -8.65
CA THR A 53 6.00 -8.46 -9.67
C THR A 53 7.30 -7.69 -9.76
N LYS A 54 7.56 -7.14 -10.95
CA LYS A 54 8.57 -6.09 -11.12
C LYS A 54 8.10 -4.86 -10.34
N ILE A 55 9.03 -4.12 -9.75
CA ILE A 55 8.75 -2.86 -9.04
C ILE A 55 7.95 -1.96 -9.98
N ARG A 56 6.73 -1.62 -9.59
CA ARG A 56 5.86 -0.70 -10.33
C ARG A 56 5.89 0.67 -9.65
N ILE A 57 6.11 1.70 -10.46
CA ILE A 57 6.19 3.10 -10.04
C ILE A 57 5.03 3.80 -10.73
N GLU A 58 3.96 4.05 -9.98
CA GLU A 58 2.78 4.73 -10.50
C GLU A 58 2.59 6.09 -9.85
N ALA A 59 2.26 7.11 -10.65
CA ALA A 59 1.89 8.41 -10.13
C ALA A 59 0.55 8.33 -9.37
N ARG A 60 0.57 8.75 -8.11
CA ARG A 60 -0.60 8.76 -7.22
C ARG A 60 -1.65 9.73 -7.76
N LYS A 61 -2.78 9.20 -8.20
CA LYS A 61 -3.89 10.00 -8.74
C LYS A 61 -4.46 10.91 -7.63
N ARG A 62 -4.36 12.23 -7.82
CA ARG A 62 -5.00 13.21 -6.91
C ARG A 62 -6.51 13.03 -6.92
N ARG A 63 -7.13 12.95 -5.73
CA ARG A 63 -8.58 12.88 -5.58
C ARG A 63 -9.21 14.17 -6.13
N LYS A 64 -10.06 14.07 -7.16
CA LYS A 64 -10.83 15.23 -7.63
C LYS A 64 -11.73 15.73 -6.49
N TYR A 65 -11.60 17.01 -6.15
CA TYR A 65 -12.48 17.67 -5.19
C TYR A 65 -13.93 17.62 -5.72
N ARG A 66 -14.86 17.14 -4.89
CA ARG A 66 -16.29 17.17 -5.19
C ARG A 66 -16.93 18.23 -4.27
N PRO A 67 -17.41 19.36 -4.80
CA PRO A 67 -18.09 20.34 -3.97
C PRO A 67 -19.34 19.71 -3.37
N ARG A 68 -19.58 19.95 -2.08
CA ARG A 68 -20.84 19.56 -1.44
C ARG A 68 -21.94 20.46 -2.01
N LYS A 69 -23.03 19.88 -2.51
CA LYS A 69 -24.20 20.65 -2.95
C LYS A 69 -24.76 21.34 -1.71
N ALA A 70 -24.65 22.67 -1.63
CA ALA A 70 -25.25 23.44 -0.56
C ALA A 70 -26.77 23.23 -0.62
N TRP A 71 -27.38 22.88 0.51
CA TRP A 71 -28.82 22.87 0.65
C TRP A 71 -29.24 24.34 0.77
N ALA A 72 -30.10 24.82 -0.13
CA ALA A 72 -30.62 26.18 -0.03
C ALA A 72 -31.57 26.24 1.17
N PRO A 73 -31.43 27.22 2.09
CA PRO A 73 -32.45 27.44 3.11
C PRO A 73 -33.74 27.93 2.43
N ALA A 74 -34.89 27.39 2.83
CA ALA A 74 -36.20 27.86 2.40
C ALA A 74 -36.40 29.31 2.86
N GLN A 75 -36.91 30.16 1.96
CA GLN A 75 -37.23 31.57 2.21
C GLN A 75 -38.39 31.69 3.21
N PRO A 76 -38.33 32.57 4.22
CA PRO A 76 -39.39 32.76 5.20
C PRO A 76 -40.38 33.85 4.76
N ASP A 77 -41.12 33.62 3.67
CA ASP A 77 -42.11 34.57 3.17
C ASP A 77 -43.54 33.98 3.19
N GLU A 78 -43.99 33.49 4.34
CA GLU A 78 -45.42 33.21 4.59
C GLU A 78 -45.78 33.53 6.05
N LEU A 79 -45.71 34.82 6.41
CA LEU A 79 -46.43 35.40 7.54
C LEU A 79 -47.24 36.58 7.01
N ALA A 80 -48.47 36.29 6.62
CA ALA A 80 -49.53 37.27 6.38
C ALA A 80 -50.81 36.77 7.06
#